data_AF-F7S978-F1
#
_entry.id   AF-F7S978-F1
#
_cell.length_a   1.000
_cell.length_b   1.000
_cell.length_c   1.000
_cell.angle_alpha   90.00
_cell.angle_beta   90.00
_cell.angle_gamma   90.00
#
_symmetry.space_group_name_H-M   'P 1'
#
loop_
_entity.id
_entity.type
_entity.pdbx_description
1 polymer ?
#
loop_
_entity_poly.entity_id
_entity_poly.type
_entity_poly.pdbx_seq_one_letter_code
_entity_poly.pdbx_strand_id
1 'polypeptide(L)'
;RARAARVLVNVEDVLPFCDFHSVAEIRRGDLLLTISTAGAAPGLAGVLRRDLETRFGPEWADRVAHVRALRRAWQQEGVKMPEAARRIATLVEEEGWLA
;
A
#
# COMPACT_ATOMS: atom_id res chain seq x y z
N ARG A 1 -16.07 -18.56 20.53
CA ARG A 1 -17.31 -18.21 19.80
C ARG A 1 -17.04 -17.75 18.37
N ALA A 2 -16.00 -16.95 18.08
CA ALA A 2 -15.72 -16.48 16.71
C ALA A 2 -15.16 -17.55 15.74
N ARG A 3 -14.27 -18.47 16.17
CA ARG A 3 -13.77 -19.57 15.29
C ARG A 3 -14.87 -20.51 14.80
N ALA A 4 -15.87 -20.79 15.63
CA ALA A 4 -17.04 -21.58 15.24
C ALA A 4 -17.90 -20.88 14.16
N ALA A 5 -17.78 -19.56 14.03
CA ALA A 5 -18.46 -18.76 13.02
C ALA A 5 -17.61 -18.52 11.74
N ARG A 6 -16.41 -19.12 11.63
CA ARG A 6 -15.47 -18.93 10.51
C ARG A 6 -15.12 -17.46 10.22
N VAL A 7 -15.09 -16.62 11.25
CA VAL A 7 -14.64 -15.23 11.15
C VAL A 7 -13.17 -15.16 11.54
N LEU A 8 -12.36 -14.42 10.77
CA LEU A 8 -10.97 -14.14 11.12
C LEU A 8 -10.91 -13.28 12.39
N VAL A 9 -10.18 -13.74 13.40
CA VAL A 9 -9.98 -13.03 14.66
C VAL A 9 -8.53 -12.59 14.79
N ASN A 10 -8.30 -11.36 15.22
CA ASN A 10 -7.02 -10.97 15.80
C ASN A 10 -7.29 -10.58 17.26
N VAL A 11 -6.61 -11.25 18.20
CA VAL A 11 -6.63 -10.90 19.63
C VAL A 11 -5.32 -10.21 19.93
N GLU A 12 -5.36 -8.89 20.12
CA GLU A 12 -4.19 -8.09 20.45
C GLU A 12 -3.42 -8.73 21.63
N ASP A 13 -2.11 -8.94 21.43
CA ASP A 13 -1.16 -9.52 22.38
C ASP A 13 -1.37 -10.97 22.84
N VAL A 14 -2.26 -11.75 22.22
CA VAL A 14 -2.40 -13.20 22.50
C VAL A 14 -2.25 -14.03 21.23
N LEU A 15 -0.99 -14.19 20.79
CA LEU A 15 -0.61 -14.90 19.56
C LEU A 15 -1.32 -16.25 19.32
N PRO A 16 -1.52 -17.14 20.32
CA PRO A 16 -2.24 -18.42 20.10
C PRO A 16 -3.73 -18.28 19.73
N PHE A 17 -4.33 -17.10 19.94
CA PHE A 17 -5.72 -16.81 19.63
C PHE A 17 -5.91 -15.90 18.41
N CYS A 18 -4.83 -15.55 17.71
CA CYS A 18 -4.90 -14.82 16.45
C CYS A 18 -5.00 -15.78 15.26
N ASP A 19 -5.89 -15.47 14.32
CA ASP A 19 -5.96 -16.06 12.99
C ASP A 19 -5.14 -15.25 11.96
N PHE A 20 -4.75 -14.00 12.30
CA PHE A 20 -3.88 -13.13 11.50
C PHE A 20 -3.13 -12.09 12.36
N HIS A 21 -2.02 -11.55 11.86
CA HIS A 21 -1.26 -10.47 12.51
C HIS A 21 -1.71 -9.09 11.99
N SER A 22 -1.84 -8.10 12.87
CA SER A 22 -2.02 -6.70 12.46
C SER A 22 -0.77 -6.23 11.70
N VAL A 23 -0.99 -5.67 10.50
CA VAL A 23 0.08 -5.11 9.67
C VAL A 23 0.27 -3.63 10.02
N ALA A 24 1.52 -3.16 9.94
CA ALA A 24 1.75 -1.71 9.98
C ALA A 24 1.35 -1.14 8.62
N GLU A 25 0.47 -0.14 8.60
CA GLU A 25 -0.06 0.43 7.34
C GLU A 25 0.23 1.93 7.21
N ILE A 26 0.36 2.37 5.95
CA ILE A 26 0.43 3.77 5.56
C ILE A 26 -0.65 3.99 4.50
N ARG A 27 -1.56 4.93 4.75
CA ARG A 27 -2.62 5.31 3.81
C ARG A 27 -2.46 6.75 3.34
N ARG A 28 -2.53 6.96 2.03
CA ARG A 28 -2.52 8.28 1.36
C ARG A 28 -3.58 8.28 0.27
N GLY A 29 -4.81 8.66 0.62
CA GLY A 29 -5.96 8.52 -0.28
C GLY A 29 -6.11 7.07 -0.74
N ASP A 30 -6.01 6.85 -2.04
CA ASP A 30 -6.09 5.53 -2.69
C ASP A 30 -4.80 4.68 -2.56
N LEU A 31 -3.67 5.25 -2.14
CA LEU A 31 -2.46 4.50 -1.86
C LEU A 31 -2.56 3.80 -0.49
N LEU A 32 -2.29 2.50 -0.48
CA LEU A 32 -2.11 1.70 0.72
C LEU A 32 -0.77 0.95 0.64
N LEU A 33 0.09 1.20 1.61
CA LEU A 33 1.33 0.44 1.83
C LEU A 33 1.17 -0.35 3.12
N THR A 34 1.52 -1.63 3.10
CA THR A 34 1.46 -2.51 4.27
C THR A 34 2.81 -3.17 4.51
N ILE A 35 3.25 -3.19 5.77
CA ILE A 35 4.47 -3.86 6.22
C ILE A 35 4.06 -5.01 7.13
N SER A 36 4.53 -6.22 6.81
CA SER A 36 4.29 -7.44 7.59
C SER A 36 5.60 -8.15 7.87
N THR A 37 5.76 -8.61 9.11
CA THR A 37 6.85 -9.51 9.52
C THR A 37 6.33 -10.92 9.83
N ALA A 38 5.13 -11.26 9.34
CA ALA A 38 4.43 -12.51 9.67
C ALA A 38 4.37 -12.78 11.19
N GLY A 39 4.22 -11.73 11.98
CA GLY A 39 4.21 -11.79 13.44
C GLY A 39 5.57 -11.95 14.12
N ALA A 40 6.64 -12.19 13.37
CA ALA A 40 7.97 -12.44 13.94
C ALA A 40 8.59 -11.22 14.63
N ALA A 41 8.27 -10.00 14.14
CA ALA A 41 8.84 -8.77 14.67
C ALA A 41 7.88 -7.56 14.49
N PRO A 42 6.82 -7.42 15.32
CA PRO A 42 5.89 -6.29 15.22
C PRO A 42 6.57 -4.92 15.43
N GLY A 43 7.55 -4.86 16.34
CA GLY A 43 8.34 -3.65 16.57
C GLY A 43 9.13 -3.21 15.33
N LEU A 44 9.70 -4.15 14.57
CA LEU A 44 10.40 -3.87 13.31
C LEU A 44 9.44 -3.33 12.24
N ALA A 45 8.24 -3.92 12.11
CA ALA A 45 7.22 -3.40 11.20
C ALA A 45 6.86 -1.93 11.53
N GLY A 46 6.77 -1.60 12.82
CA GLY A 46 6.54 -0.22 13.27
C GLY A 46 7.69 0.75 12.98
N VAL A 47 8.95 0.31 13.08
CA VAL A 47 10.13 1.12 12.71
C VAL A 47 10.13 1.40 11.20
N LEU A 48 9.96 0.37 10.38
CA LEU A 48 9.92 0.50 8.91
C LEU A 48 8.76 1.38 8.44
N ARG A 49 7.59 1.27 9.08
CA ARG A 49 6.46 2.17 8.80
C ARG A 49 6.85 3.63 8.99
N ARG A 50 7.48 4.00 10.11
CA ARG A 50 7.84 5.40 10.39
C ARG A 50 8.85 5.95 9.38
N ASP A 51 9.82 5.15 8.97
CA ASP A 51 10.78 5.53 7.93
C ASP A 51 10.05 5.78 6.59
N LEU A 52 9.24 4.81 6.16
CA LEU A 52 8.46 4.91 4.93
C LEU A 52 7.42 6.04 4.95
N GLU A 53 6.89 6.43 6.12
CA GLU A 53 5.96 7.56 6.22
C GLU A 53 6.58 8.89 5.81
N THR A 54 7.90 9.05 5.98
CA THR A 54 8.63 10.24 5.54
C THR A 54 8.84 10.26 4.04
N ARG A 55 9.11 9.09 3.43
CA ARG A 55 9.30 8.93 1.98
C ARG A 55 7.97 8.95 1.21
N PHE A 56 6.91 8.44 1.83
CA PHE A 56 5.56 8.38 1.29
C PHE A 56 4.65 9.36 2.02
N GLY A 57 4.93 10.66 1.84
CA GLY A 57 4.19 11.74 2.46
C GLY A 57 2.76 11.91 1.92
N PRO A 58 2.01 12.91 2.43
CA PRO A 58 0.65 13.24 2.01
C PRO A 58 0.48 13.41 0.49
N GLU A 59 1.50 13.93 -0.20
CA GLU A 59 1.52 14.21 -1.64
C GLU A 59 1.26 12.96 -2.52
N TRP A 60 1.49 11.76 -1.97
CA TRP A 60 1.21 10.52 -2.67
C TRP A 60 -0.28 10.29 -2.94
N ALA A 61 -1.18 10.90 -2.17
CA ALA A 61 -2.61 10.89 -2.47
C ALA A 61 -2.89 11.53 -3.83
N ASP A 62 -2.29 12.70 -4.07
CA ASP A 62 -2.46 13.46 -5.31
C ASP A 62 -1.74 12.80 -6.48
N ARG A 63 -0.52 12.26 -6.25
CA ARG A 63 0.22 11.50 -7.28
C ARG A 63 -0.59 10.30 -7.79
N VAL A 64 -1.22 9.53 -6.90
CA VAL A 64 -2.08 8.41 -7.31
C VAL A 64 -3.34 8.89 -8.03
N ALA A 65 -3.97 9.97 -7.56
CA ALA A 65 -5.11 10.57 -8.25
C ALA A 65 -4.75 11.04 -9.67
N HIS A 66 -3.56 11.64 -9.84
CA HIS A 66 -3.02 12.08 -11.12
C HIS A 66 -2.81 10.90 -12.07
N VAL A 67 -2.11 9.84 -11.63
CA VAL A 67 -1.91 8.62 -12.43
C VAL A 67 -3.25 7.96 -12.80
N ARG A 68 -4.22 7.95 -11.88
CA ARG A 68 -5.58 7.44 -12.15
C ARG A 68 -6.26 8.21 -13.28
N ALA A 69 -6.14 9.54 -13.31
CA ALA A 69 -6.70 10.38 -14.37
C ALA A 69 -6.05 10.10 -15.72
N LEU A 70 -4.71 10.04 -15.77
CA LEU A 70 -3.96 9.69 -16.99
C LEU A 70 -4.36 8.31 -17.53
N ARG A 71 -4.45 7.32 -16.65
CA ARG A 71 -4.85 5.96 -17.04
C ARG A 71 -6.25 5.92 -17.65
N ARG A 72 -7.20 6.72 -17.15
CA ARG A 72 -8.55 6.82 -17.72
C ARG A 72 -8.53 7.41 -19.13
N ALA A 73 -7.74 8.46 -19.36
CA ALA A 73 -7.58 9.05 -20.69
C ALA A 73 -6.97 8.04 -21.69
N TRP A 74 -5.88 7.38 -21.31
CA TRP A 74 -5.24 6.35 -22.15
C TRP A 74 -6.14 5.17 -22.47
N GLN A 75 -7.01 4.77 -21.52
CA GLN A 75 -8.01 3.72 -21.78
C GLN A 75 -9.01 4.13 -22.86
N GLN A 76 -9.42 5.41 -22.90
CA GLN A 76 -10.30 5.93 -23.95
C GLN A 76 -9.60 6.00 -25.32
N GLU A 77 -8.27 6.21 -25.32
CA GLU A 77 -7.42 6.17 -26.52
C GLU A 77 -7.06 4.75 -26.98
N GLY A 78 -7.51 3.71 -26.26
CA GLY A 78 -7.23 2.32 -26.60
C GLY A 78 -5.84 1.82 -26.24
N VAL A 79 -5.08 2.58 -25.43
CA VAL A 79 -3.75 2.19 -24.95
C VAL A 79 -3.84 0.93 -24.10
N LYS A 80 -2.98 -0.05 -24.40
CA LYS A 80 -2.94 -1.33 -23.69
C LYS A 80 -2.14 -1.23 -22.39
N MET A 81 -2.42 -2.14 -21.47
CA MET A 81 -1.81 -2.15 -20.15
C MET A 81 -0.26 -2.11 -20.13
N PRO A 82 0.48 -2.85 -20.98
CA PRO A 82 1.94 -2.78 -20.98
C PRO A 82 2.47 -1.37 -21.31
N GLU A 83 1.83 -0.69 -22.26
CA GLU A 83 2.22 0.66 -22.65
C GLU A 83 1.86 1.68 -21.58
N ALA A 84 0.68 1.55 -20.95
CA ALA A 84 0.30 2.39 -19.81
C ALA A 84 1.30 2.25 -18.64
N ALA A 85 1.77 1.03 -18.35
CA ALA A 85 2.78 0.80 -17.32
C ALA A 85 4.12 1.48 -17.65
N ARG A 86 4.57 1.40 -18.90
CA ARG A 86 5.79 2.12 -19.36
C ARG A 86 5.66 3.63 -19.18
N ARG A 87 4.53 4.21 -19.59
CA ARG A 87 4.27 5.65 -19.42
C ARG A 87 4.27 6.08 -17.95
N ILE A 88 3.73 5.26 -17.05
CA ILE A 88 3.78 5.53 -15.59
C ILE A 88 5.21 5.49 -15.09
N ALA A 89 6.02 4.52 -15.52
CA ALA A 89 7.42 4.46 -15.13
C ALA A 89 8.20 5.70 -15.58
N THR A 90 8.03 6.12 -16.85
CA THR A 90 8.64 7.35 -17.37
C THR A 90 8.20 8.59 -16.58
N LEU A 91 6.90 8.73 -16.28
CA LEU A 91 6.40 9.83 -15.46
C LEU A 91 7.06 9.87 -14.08
N VAL A 92 7.18 8.71 -13.41
CA VAL A 92 7.80 8.62 -12.08
C VAL A 92 9.28 9.04 -12.11
N GLU A 93 10.00 8.69 -13.18
CA GLU A 93 11.39 9.09 -13.39
C GLU A 93 11.52 10.60 -13.68
N GLU A 94 10.72 11.12 -14.62
CA GLU A 94 10.73 12.54 -15.03
C GLU A 94 10.40 13.48 -13.86
N GLU A 95 9.44 13.09 -13.04
CA GLU A 95 9.02 13.87 -11.88
C GLU A 95 9.88 13.63 -10.63
N GLY A 96 10.82 12.69 -10.68
CA GLY A 96 11.70 12.37 -9.55
C GLY A 96 10.97 11.93 -8.28
N TRP A 97 9.80 11.30 -8.40
CA TRP A 97 8.94 11.01 -7.22
C TRP A 97 9.56 10.05 -6.20
N LEU A 98 10.57 9.28 -6.60
CA LEU A 98 11.24 8.29 -5.76
C LEU A 98 12.71 8.61 -5.45
N ALA A 99 13.21 9.76 -5.92
CA ALA A 99 14.58 10.23 -5.74
C ALA A 99 14.85 10.72 -4.30
#